data_AF-A0A815EJW9-F1
#
_entry.id   AF-A0A815EJW9-F1
#
_cell.length_a   1.000
_cell.length_b   1.000
_cell.length_c   1.000
_cell.angle_alpha   90.00
_cell.angle_beta   90.00
_cell.angle_gamma   90.00
#
_symmetry.space_group_name_H-M   'P 1'
#
loop_
_entity.id
_entity.type
_entity.pdbx_description
1 polymer ?
#
loop_
_entity_poly.entity_id
_entity_poly.type
_entity_poly.pdbx_seq_one_letter_code
_entity_poly.pdbx_strand_id
1 'polypeptide(L)'
;MFTCKRLLWVIKDKGESWTDEYFRDIILTQNVMPFLNNEENVIDPDEVTFVHDKAPCMRANKTQYFLQGNNVKFWDNGIWPGNSPDLNVAKRIGSINKDEVEKKMLSETGHNRYLEDILKMHITNVLTHMETDTDLFETLLRSYPLRLRVVKNANGRHTHY
;
A
#
# COMPACT_ATOMS: atom_id res chain seq x y z
N MET A 1 7.59 1.29 13.74
CA MET A 1 8.35 0.36 12.87
C MET A 1 7.32 -0.26 11.94
N PHE A 2 7.58 -0.41 10.64
CA PHE A 2 6.64 -1.12 9.75
C PHE A 2 6.66 -2.61 10.13
N THR A 3 5.51 -3.18 10.47
CA THR A 3 5.42 -4.49 11.13
C THR A 3 4.70 -5.54 10.29
N CYS A 4 4.49 -5.32 8.99
CA CYS A 4 3.77 -6.29 8.16
C CYS A 4 4.62 -7.52 7.84
N LYS A 5 4.02 -8.71 7.99
CA LYS A 5 4.52 -10.01 7.53
C LYS A 5 3.99 -10.37 6.15
N ARG A 6 2.87 -9.75 5.73
CA ARG A 6 2.19 -10.04 4.48
C ARG A 6 1.84 -8.78 3.68
N LEU A 7 1.59 -8.94 2.39
CA LEU A 7 1.02 -7.89 1.54
C LEU A 7 -0.50 -8.02 1.50
N LEU A 8 -1.21 -6.95 1.86
CA LEU A 8 -2.62 -6.78 1.55
C LEU A 8 -2.76 -6.07 0.21
N TRP A 9 -3.63 -6.59 -0.66
CA TRP A 9 -3.98 -5.96 -1.92
C TRP A 9 -5.48 -6.13 -2.21
N VAL A 10 -6.05 -5.18 -2.93
CA VAL A 10 -7.44 -5.21 -3.40
C VAL A 10 -7.44 -4.78 -4.86
N ILE A 11 -7.95 -5.63 -5.75
CA ILE A 11 -8.21 -5.28 -7.15
C ILE A 11 -9.67 -4.91 -7.25
N LYS A 12 -9.91 -3.69 -7.73
CA LYS A 12 -11.25 -3.15 -7.92
C LYS A 12 -11.76 -3.47 -9.32
N ASP A 13 -13.06 -3.70 -9.44
CA ASP A 13 -13.70 -3.86 -10.74
C ASP A 13 -13.72 -2.57 -11.55
N LYS A 14 -13.79 -2.76 -12.86
CA LYS A 14 -13.80 -1.68 -13.84
C LYS A 14 -15.06 -0.83 -13.69
N GLY A 15 -14.88 0.49 -13.67
CA GLY A 15 -16.00 1.45 -13.60
C GLY A 15 -16.42 1.83 -12.18
N GLU A 16 -15.97 1.09 -11.16
CA GLU A 16 -16.14 1.56 -9.79
C GLU A 16 -15.29 2.82 -9.54
N SER A 17 -15.66 3.63 -8.54
CA SER A 17 -14.92 4.82 -8.11
C SER A 17 -14.40 4.63 -6.70
N TRP A 18 -13.24 5.20 -6.38
CA TRP A 18 -12.72 5.24 -5.01
C TRP A 18 -13.47 6.33 -4.23
N THR A 19 -14.74 6.08 -3.91
CA THR A 19 -15.54 7.00 -3.11
C THR A 19 -15.08 6.95 -1.66
N ASP A 20 -15.42 8.00 -0.90
CA ASP A 20 -15.17 8.03 0.54
C ASP A 20 -15.83 6.86 1.28
N GLU A 21 -16.99 6.41 0.79
CA GLU A 21 -17.72 5.27 1.33
C GLU A 21 -17.03 3.94 0.98
N TYR A 22 -16.67 3.73 -0.29
CA TYR A 22 -15.92 2.54 -0.70
C TYR A 22 -14.62 2.39 0.10
N PHE A 23 -13.92 3.51 0.34
CA PHE A 23 -12.70 3.47 1.14
C PHE A 23 -12.96 3.07 2.60
N ARG A 24 -14.00 3.60 3.26
CA ARG A 24 -14.27 3.20 4.65
C ARG A 24 -14.81 1.78 4.76
N ASP A 25 -15.74 1.41 3.89
CA ASP A 25 -16.50 0.19 4.07
C ASP A 25 -15.76 -1.03 3.51
N ILE A 26 -15.21 -0.92 2.30
CA ILE A 26 -14.48 -2.02 1.69
C ILE A 26 -13.03 -2.00 2.16
N ILE A 27 -12.34 -0.89 1.99
CA ILE A 27 -10.89 -0.86 2.15
C ILE A 27 -10.51 -0.88 3.63
N LEU A 28 -11.11 -0.03 4.45
CA LEU A 28 -10.79 0.00 5.87
C LEU A 28 -11.46 -1.14 6.64
N THR A 29 -12.79 -1.22 6.59
CA THR A 29 -13.55 -2.13 7.47
C THR A 29 -13.38 -3.60 7.09
N GLN A 30 -13.49 -3.94 5.80
CA GLN A 30 -13.41 -5.35 5.38
C GLN A 30 -11.98 -5.86 5.19
N ASN A 31 -11.02 -4.97 4.91
CA ASN A 31 -9.66 -5.39 4.53
C ASN A 31 -8.59 -4.92 5.53
N VAL A 32 -8.35 -3.61 5.67
CA VAL A 32 -7.22 -3.09 6.46
C VAL A 32 -7.37 -3.39 7.95
N MET A 33 -8.52 -3.12 8.56
CA MET A 33 -8.69 -3.33 10.01
C MET A 33 -8.54 -4.81 10.41
N PRO A 34 -9.18 -5.78 9.73
CA PRO A 34 -8.94 -7.21 9.99
C PRO A 34 -7.48 -7.61 9.73
N PHE A 35 -6.84 -7.03 8.72
CA PHE A 35 -5.44 -7.32 8.42
C PHE A 35 -4.51 -6.87 9.56
N LEU A 36 -4.71 -5.66 10.07
CA LEU A 36 -3.90 -5.10 11.15
C LEU A 36 -4.10 -5.82 12.49
N ASN A 37 -5.30 -6.35 12.74
CA ASN A 37 -5.65 -7.05 13.98
C ASN A 37 -5.27 -8.55 13.97
N ASN A 38 -4.49 -9.00 12.99
CA ASN A 38 -4.15 -10.41 12.83
C ASN A 38 -2.63 -10.64 12.98
N GLU A 39 -2.25 -11.43 13.99
CA GLU A 39 -0.85 -11.77 14.31
C GLU A 39 -0.13 -12.54 13.19
N GLU A 40 -0.84 -13.17 12.26
CA GLU A 40 -0.23 -13.80 11.08
C GLU A 40 0.15 -12.77 10.00
N ASN A 41 -0.48 -11.60 10.02
CA ASN A 41 -0.30 -10.54 9.03
C ASN A 41 0.68 -9.46 9.48
N VAL A 42 0.80 -9.25 10.79
CA VAL A 42 1.70 -8.25 11.40
C VAL A 42 2.54 -8.88 12.52
N ILE A 43 3.67 -8.24 12.88
CA ILE A 43 4.55 -8.67 13.98
C ILE A 43 3.81 -8.57 15.31
N ASP A 44 3.18 -7.43 15.56
CA ASP A 44 2.44 -7.15 16.78
C ASP A 44 1.24 -6.23 16.42
N PRO A 45 -0.01 -6.73 16.55
CA PRO A 45 -1.23 -5.94 16.32
C PRO A 45 -1.37 -4.74 17.26
N ASP A 46 -0.81 -4.80 18.47
CA ASP A 46 -0.88 -3.70 19.41
C ASP A 46 0.13 -2.59 19.05
N GLU A 47 1.23 -2.91 18.37
CA GLU A 47 2.24 -1.91 17.99
C GLU A 47 2.13 -1.39 16.55
N VAL A 48 1.29 -2.02 15.71
CA VAL A 48 1.17 -1.62 14.30
C VAL A 48 0.64 -0.20 14.15
N THR A 49 1.23 0.55 13.22
CA THR A 49 0.75 1.88 12.84
C THR A 49 0.40 1.87 11.36
N PHE A 50 -0.84 2.19 11.05
CA PHE A 50 -1.31 2.37 9.68
C PHE A 50 -0.77 3.69 9.11
N VAL A 51 -0.08 3.61 7.98
CA VAL A 51 0.50 4.79 7.30
C VAL A 51 -0.13 4.89 5.92
N HIS A 52 -0.73 6.04 5.62
CA HIS A 52 -1.41 6.30 4.37
C HIS A 52 -1.07 7.69 3.84
N ASP A 53 -1.28 7.93 2.55
CA ASP A 53 -1.04 9.24 1.95
C ASP A 53 -2.23 10.21 2.16
N LYS A 54 -2.17 11.38 1.53
CA LYS A 54 -3.22 12.41 1.63
C LYS A 54 -4.20 12.41 0.45
N ALA A 55 -4.47 11.25 -0.17
CA ALA A 55 -5.55 11.13 -1.15
C ALA A 55 -6.89 11.65 -0.57
N PRO A 56 -7.78 12.24 -1.37
CA PRO A 56 -8.99 12.89 -0.89
C PRO A 56 -9.83 12.06 0.11
N CYS A 57 -10.06 10.78 -0.20
CA CYS A 57 -10.82 9.86 0.67
C CYS A 57 -10.11 9.50 1.98
N MET A 58 -8.77 9.52 1.98
CA MET A 58 -7.95 9.22 3.16
C MET A 58 -7.84 10.42 4.11
N ARG A 59 -7.64 11.63 3.55
CA ARG A 59 -7.51 12.87 4.34
C ARG A 59 -8.83 13.42 4.86
N ALA A 60 -9.97 12.95 4.35
CA ALA A 60 -11.29 13.45 4.75
C ALA A 60 -11.51 13.27 6.26
N ASN A 61 -12.04 14.31 6.93
CA ASN A 61 -12.28 14.28 8.38
C ASN A 61 -13.12 13.07 8.81
N LYS A 62 -14.12 12.68 8.01
CA LYS A 62 -14.93 11.48 8.28
C LYS A 62 -14.08 10.22 8.37
N THR A 63 -13.09 10.05 7.50
CA THR A 63 -12.18 8.90 7.50
C THR A 63 -11.22 8.96 8.70
N GLN A 64 -10.69 10.14 9.01
CA GLN A 64 -9.81 10.35 10.17
C GLN A 64 -10.54 10.02 11.49
N TYR A 65 -11.75 10.54 11.68
CA TYR A 65 -12.59 10.22 12.85
C TYR A 65 -13.01 8.75 12.88
N PHE A 66 -13.26 8.14 11.71
CA PHE A 66 -13.57 6.72 11.62
C PHE A 66 -12.41 5.84 12.10
N LEU A 67 -11.17 6.14 11.68
CA LEU A 67 -9.98 5.43 12.16
C LEU A 67 -9.77 5.61 13.67
N GLN A 68 -9.92 6.84 14.18
CA GLN A 68 -9.84 7.13 15.62
C GLN A 68 -10.91 6.40 16.43
N GLY A 69 -12.17 6.43 15.98
CA GLY A 69 -13.29 5.76 16.65
C GLY A 69 -13.19 4.24 16.66
N ASN A 70 -12.42 3.65 15.75
CA ASN A 70 -12.10 2.22 15.71
C ASN A 70 -10.74 1.88 16.36
N ASN A 71 -10.14 2.82 17.10
CA ASN A 71 -8.85 2.65 17.79
C ASN A 71 -7.69 2.22 16.89
N VAL A 72 -7.73 2.53 15.59
CA VAL A 72 -6.60 2.28 14.70
C VAL A 72 -5.49 3.27 15.05
N LYS A 73 -4.27 2.79 15.30
CA LYS A 73 -3.08 3.64 15.39
C LYS A 73 -2.66 4.02 13.98
N PHE A 74 -2.63 5.31 13.64
CA PHE A 74 -2.27 5.74 12.29
C PHE A 74 -1.58 7.10 12.27
N TRP A 75 -0.93 7.42 11.14
CA TRP A 75 -0.41 8.75 10.88
C TRP A 75 -1.50 9.65 10.32
N ASP A 76 -2.00 10.53 11.17
CA ASP A 76 -3.04 11.47 10.78
C ASP A 76 -2.53 12.58 9.85
N ASN A 77 -3.45 13.46 9.48
CA ASN A 77 -3.16 14.63 8.65
C ASN A 77 -2.10 15.59 9.23
N GLY A 78 -1.81 15.53 10.52
CA GLY A 78 -0.75 16.32 11.17
C GLY A 78 0.65 15.72 11.00
N ILE A 79 0.75 14.41 10.78
CA ILE A 79 2.04 13.70 10.68
C ILE A 79 2.49 13.50 9.23
N TRP A 80 1.62 12.98 8.35
CA TRP A 80 2.04 12.67 6.98
C TRP A 80 2.21 13.94 6.13
N PRO A 81 3.39 14.20 5.53
CA PRO A 81 3.58 15.37 4.68
C PRO A 81 2.83 15.24 3.34
N GLY A 82 2.22 16.34 2.89
CA GLY A 82 1.62 16.38 1.55
C GLY A 82 2.67 16.21 0.45
N ASN A 83 2.29 15.64 -0.69
CA ASN A 83 3.15 15.49 -1.87
C ASN A 83 4.51 14.81 -1.60
N SER A 84 4.56 13.83 -0.70
CA SER A 84 5.79 13.09 -0.33
C SER A 84 5.73 11.63 -0.77
N PRO A 85 5.73 11.36 -2.09
CA PRO A 85 5.68 10.00 -2.61
C PRO A 85 6.94 9.19 -2.28
N ASP A 86 8.07 9.87 -2.10
CA ASP A 86 9.39 9.33 -1.77
C ASP A 86 9.44 8.74 -0.35
N LEU A 87 8.54 9.18 0.53
CA LEU A 87 8.34 8.58 1.85
C LEU A 87 7.37 7.39 1.85
N ASN A 88 6.61 7.16 0.78
CA ASN A 88 5.63 6.08 0.72
C ASN A 88 6.25 4.79 0.15
N VAL A 89 6.64 3.87 1.05
CA VAL A 89 7.24 2.58 0.67
C VAL A 89 6.31 1.71 -0.18
N ALA A 90 4.99 1.85 -0.07
CA ALA A 90 4.04 1.10 -0.88
C ALA A 90 4.14 1.45 -2.38
N LYS A 91 4.68 2.64 -2.73
CA LYS A 91 4.96 2.96 -4.14
C LYS A 91 5.98 2.01 -4.75
N ARG A 92 6.95 1.53 -3.96
CA ARG A 92 7.95 0.58 -4.47
C ARG A 92 7.34 -0.79 -4.75
N ILE A 93 6.40 -1.25 -3.92
CA ILE A 93 5.61 -2.46 -4.22
C ILE A 93 4.85 -2.29 -5.55
N GLY A 94 4.20 -1.14 -5.75
CA GLY A 94 3.51 -0.83 -7.00
C GLY A 94 4.43 -0.85 -8.23
N SER A 95 5.64 -0.30 -8.11
CA SER A 95 6.66 -0.35 -9.17
C SER A 95 7.12 -1.77 -9.48
N ILE A 96 7.44 -2.59 -8.46
CA ILE A 96 7.82 -3.99 -8.66
C ILE A 96 6.69 -4.76 -9.34
N ASN A 97 5.46 -4.59 -8.86
CA ASN A 97 4.28 -5.22 -9.46
C ASN A 97 4.16 -4.88 -10.95
N LYS A 98 4.29 -3.59 -11.29
CA LYS A 98 4.20 -3.12 -12.67
C LYS A 98 5.28 -3.77 -13.55
N ASP A 99 6.53 -3.74 -13.11
CA ASP A 99 7.67 -4.23 -13.88
C ASP A 99 7.56 -5.75 -14.13
N GLU A 100 7.15 -6.52 -13.11
CA GLU A 100 6.96 -7.97 -13.24
C GLU A 100 5.75 -8.35 -14.10
N VAL A 101 4.63 -7.62 -13.97
CA VAL A 101 3.47 -7.80 -14.84
C VAL A 101 3.82 -7.47 -16.29
N GLU A 102 4.57 -6.39 -16.53
CA GLU A 102 5.03 -6.00 -17.87
C GLU A 102 5.89 -7.11 -18.51
N LYS A 103 6.85 -7.67 -17.77
CA LYS A 103 7.65 -8.81 -18.25
C LYS A 103 6.77 -10.01 -18.64
N LYS A 104 5.78 -10.34 -17.81
CA LYS A 104 4.85 -11.44 -18.09
C LYS A 104 4.00 -11.16 -19.35
N MET A 105 3.47 -9.94 -19.48
CA MET A 105 2.69 -9.53 -20.65
C MET A 105 3.52 -9.52 -21.94
N LEU A 106 4.81 -9.16 -21.87
CA LEU A 106 5.71 -9.22 -23.03
C LEU A 106 5.96 -10.66 -23.49
N SER A 107 6.00 -11.61 -22.54
CA SER A 107 6.14 -13.04 -22.82
C SER A 107 4.83 -13.73 -23.23
N GLU A 108 3.68 -13.07 -23.09
CA GLU A 108 2.38 -13.65 -23.40
C GLU A 108 2.20 -13.87 -24.90
N THR A 109 1.69 -15.05 -25.27
CA THR A 109 1.53 -15.43 -26.69
C THR A 109 0.10 -15.83 -27.00
N GLY A 110 -0.23 -15.93 -28.28
CA GLY A 110 -1.58 -16.28 -28.73
C GLY A 110 -2.52 -15.10 -28.90
N HIS A 111 -3.70 -15.39 -29.44
CA HIS A 111 -4.66 -14.38 -29.89
C HIS A 111 -5.27 -13.56 -28.74
N ASN A 112 -5.34 -14.15 -27.56
CA ASN A 112 -6.04 -13.59 -26.39
C ASN A 112 -5.12 -12.80 -25.44
N ARG A 113 -3.85 -12.57 -25.81
CA ARG A 113 -2.85 -11.92 -24.94
C ARG A 113 -3.22 -10.51 -24.47
N TYR A 114 -4.19 -9.85 -25.10
CA TYR A 114 -4.64 -8.50 -24.77
C TYR A 114 -5.96 -8.47 -24.00
N LEU A 115 -6.50 -9.63 -23.61
CA LEU A 115 -7.72 -9.68 -22.80
C LEU A 115 -7.47 -9.15 -21.39
N GLU A 116 -8.47 -8.44 -20.84
CA GLU A 116 -8.43 -7.91 -19.47
C GLU A 116 -8.19 -9.00 -18.43
N ASP A 117 -8.76 -10.20 -18.65
CA ASP A 117 -8.60 -11.35 -17.75
C ASP A 117 -7.17 -11.86 -17.69
N ILE A 118 -6.41 -11.77 -18.80
CA ILE A 118 -4.99 -12.14 -18.82
C ILE A 118 -4.17 -11.13 -18.02
N LEU A 119 -4.47 -9.84 -18.16
CA LEU A 119 -3.84 -8.81 -17.34
C LEU A 119 -4.15 -9.00 -15.84
N LYS A 120 -5.43 -9.25 -15.49
CA LYS A 120 -5.83 -9.51 -14.11
C LYS A 120 -5.15 -10.76 -13.55
N MET A 121 -5.08 -11.84 -14.32
CA MET A 121 -4.37 -13.06 -13.94
C MET A 121 -2.89 -12.77 -13.63
N HIS A 122 -2.18 -12.05 -14.50
CA HIS A 122 -0.76 -11.72 -14.26
C HIS A 122 -0.56 -10.79 -13.06
N ILE A 123 -1.43 -9.81 -12.86
CA ILE A 123 -1.43 -8.94 -11.66
C ILE A 123 -1.61 -9.80 -10.40
N THR A 124 -2.63 -10.66 -10.36
CA THR A 124 -2.89 -11.54 -9.21
C THR A 124 -1.69 -12.46 -8.95
N ASN A 125 -1.13 -13.09 -9.99
CA ASN A 125 0.03 -13.98 -9.83
C ASN A 125 1.24 -13.27 -9.21
N VAL A 126 1.53 -12.04 -9.65
CA VAL A 126 2.64 -11.26 -9.10
C VAL A 126 2.36 -10.83 -7.66
N LEU A 127 1.15 -10.35 -7.37
CA LEU A 127 0.74 -9.96 -6.02
C LEU A 127 0.75 -11.13 -5.03
N THR A 128 0.25 -12.30 -5.43
CA THR A 128 0.30 -13.53 -4.63
C THR A 128 1.73 -13.98 -4.38
N HIS A 129 2.63 -13.86 -5.36
CA HIS A 129 4.04 -14.19 -5.16
C HIS A 129 4.73 -13.26 -4.14
N MET A 130 4.41 -11.96 -4.18
CA MET A 130 4.92 -10.99 -3.22
C MET A 130 4.24 -11.06 -1.85
N GLU A 131 3.14 -11.81 -1.72
CA GLU A 131 2.29 -11.78 -0.53
C GLU A 131 3.04 -12.15 0.75
N THR A 132 4.00 -13.05 0.66
CA THR A 132 4.80 -13.57 1.77
C THR A 132 6.30 -13.28 1.60
N ASP A 133 6.66 -12.32 0.73
CA ASP A 133 8.05 -11.93 0.51
C ASP A 133 8.56 -11.05 1.66
N THR A 134 8.95 -11.70 2.75
CA THR A 134 9.41 -11.02 3.97
C THR A 134 10.73 -10.27 3.75
N ASP A 135 11.59 -10.74 2.84
CA ASP A 135 12.84 -10.07 2.50
C ASP A 135 12.59 -8.71 1.82
N LEU A 136 11.59 -8.64 0.93
CA LEU A 136 11.13 -7.39 0.34
C LEU A 136 10.59 -6.43 1.41
N PHE A 137 9.72 -6.92 2.30
CA PHE A 137 9.15 -6.08 3.36
C PHE A 137 10.21 -5.55 4.32
N GLU A 138 11.15 -6.40 4.73
CA GLU A 138 12.26 -6.02 5.59
C GLU A 138 13.18 -5.00 4.92
N THR A 139 13.49 -5.19 3.63
CA THR A 139 14.31 -4.24 2.85
C THR A 139 13.64 -2.86 2.78
N LEU A 140 12.34 -2.82 2.49
CA LEU A 140 11.57 -1.57 2.44
C LEU A 140 11.54 -0.89 3.80
N LEU A 141 11.32 -1.64 4.87
CA LEU A 141 11.33 -1.16 6.26
C LEU A 141 12.69 -0.56 6.62
N ARG A 142 13.78 -1.29 6.41
CA ARG A 142 15.13 -0.85 6.75
C ARG A 142 15.55 0.40 5.98
N SER A 143 14.96 0.64 4.81
CA SER A 143 15.20 1.87 4.04
C SER A 143 14.56 3.11 4.67
N TYR A 144 13.51 2.96 5.49
CA TYR A 144 12.69 4.08 5.95
C TYR A 144 13.44 5.14 6.77
N PRO A 145 14.28 4.79 7.77
CA PRO A 145 15.05 5.79 8.51
C PRO A 145 16.02 6.58 7.61
N LEU A 146 16.56 5.94 6.57
CA LEU A 146 17.44 6.60 5.61
C LEU A 146 16.65 7.58 4.73
N ARG A 147 15.46 7.21 4.25
CA ARG A 147 14.55 8.13 3.51
C ARG A 147 14.30 9.41 4.31
N LEU A 148 13.90 9.27 5.58
CA LEU A 148 13.67 10.41 6.47
C LEU A 148 14.93 11.27 6.65
N ARG A 149 16.10 10.65 6.79
CA ARG A 149 17.38 11.37 6.90
C ARG A 149 17.72 12.14 5.63
N VAL A 150 17.49 11.56 4.46
CA VAL A 150 17.75 12.23 3.18
C VAL A 150 16.80 13.41 2.97
N VAL A 151 15.50 13.26 3.29
CA VAL A 151 14.55 14.38 3.27
C VAL A 151 14.98 15.50 4.23
N LYS A 152 15.41 15.14 5.45
CA LYS A 152 15.93 16.11 6.43
C LYS A 152 17.15 16.85 5.88
N ASN A 153 18.12 16.14 5.33
CA ASN A 153 19.33 16.74 4.74
C ASN A 153 19.02 17.61 3.52
N ALA A 154 17.96 17.28 2.78
CA ALA A 154 17.44 18.08 1.68
C ALA A 154 16.56 19.26 2.14
N ASN A 155 16.43 19.51 3.45
CA ASN A 155 15.55 20.52 4.03
C ASN A 155 14.09 20.41 3.53
N GLY A 156 13.57 19.18 3.44
CA GLY A 156 12.21 18.90 2.99
C GLY A 156 12.00 18.94 1.47
N ARG A 157 13.06 19.09 0.67
CA ARG A 157 12.98 19.00 -0.80
C ARG A 157 12.89 17.55 -1.27
N HIS A 158 12.44 17.37 -2.52
CA HIS A 158 12.33 16.08 -3.18
C HIS A 158 13.63 15.27 -3.13
N THR A 159 13.48 13.96 -2.94
CA THR A 159 14.58 13.00 -2.92
C THR A 159 14.43 11.97 -4.03
N HIS A 160 15.46 11.14 -4.26
CA HIS A 160 15.48 10.10 -5.31
C HIS A 160 14.78 8.79 -4.91
N TYR A 161 14.00 8.80 -3.83
CA TYR A 161 13.38 7.62 -3.23
C TYR A 161 11.97 7.28 -3.73
#